data_AF-A0A1Y3GAC9-F1
#
_entry.id   AF-A0A1Y3GAC9-F1
#
_cell.length_a   1.000
_cell.length_b   1.000
_cell.length_c   1.000
_cell.angle_alpha   90.00
_cell.angle_beta   90.00
_cell.angle_gamma   90.00
#
_symmetry.space_group_name_H-M   'P 1'
#
loop_
_entity.id
_entity.type
_entity.pdbx_description
1 polymer ?
#
loop_
_entity_poly.entity_id
_entity_poly.type
_entity_poly.pdbx_seq_one_letter_code
_entity_poly.pdbx_strand_id
1 'polypeptide(L)'
;MLATLVFAPLAEIIFNTGVKDTRLVGTGYLSRLLSWPAFRALVVFPFIWFVVGIGLSMGTPPGIGFSAIVFALIGFCAVLAPVLVIVLLLVNIILNNFVSVLLVPIEVTRVTTVVAEPTWAGVGIWAHLLGFLVGILIAMAYYFYRGGFKKPEPLYVFFAVFIIGLMMGLDQPFSYVLDGEYVLFSAAGFILVLVLAALIYLFWKYVDAEPRSSKPSLKSLGRKKNVIDRGLSKDKVWKTSVLLIILFTLLISFTFVGAKATMESPEVPDHSIEVEGYEFWFQPGEGVLVYNEDKKIYTLIASPQELVSERTHSLYVGGLLDYERVDIHYSEIAPVSGDNVGSVWIDSKHGVENLFAKNHQSTGLEVSGVELYVGFDVENRSYMVMGVGEVDFNISIQKDKQYEVDEKDFTFELIDDKLWLYSNEFTGIIAEIKSPIP
;
A
#
# COMPACT_ATOMS: atom_id res chain seq x y z
N MET A 1 -4.73 11.67 7.26
CA MET A 1 -5.58 12.20 8.37
C MET A 1 -6.04 13.64 8.14
N LEU A 2 -5.16 14.57 7.73
CA LEU A 2 -5.55 15.98 7.51
C LEU A 2 -6.65 16.16 6.45
N ALA A 3 -6.59 15.41 5.35
CA ALA A 3 -7.62 15.44 4.32
C ALA A 3 -9.04 15.15 4.86
N THR A 4 -9.19 14.21 5.79
CA THR A 4 -10.48 13.91 6.42
C THR A 4 -11.03 15.12 7.18
N LEU A 5 -10.16 15.85 7.90
CA LEU A 5 -10.55 17.07 8.62
C LEU A 5 -10.97 18.21 7.68
N VAL A 6 -10.47 18.21 6.45
CA VAL A 6 -10.82 19.22 5.44
C VAL A 6 -12.13 18.87 4.71
N PHE A 7 -12.27 17.62 4.24
CA PHE A 7 -13.39 17.23 3.37
C PHE A 7 -14.62 16.74 4.12
N ALA A 8 -14.47 16.10 5.30
CA ALA A 8 -15.61 15.60 6.06
C ALA A 8 -16.59 16.70 6.49
N PRO A 9 -16.16 17.90 6.93
CA PRO A 9 -17.07 18.99 7.25
C PRO A 9 -17.90 19.45 6.05
N LEU A 10 -17.31 19.50 4.85
CA LEU A 10 -18.06 19.84 3.64
C LEU A 10 -19.12 18.78 3.33
N ALA A 11 -18.74 17.51 3.35
CA ALA A 11 -19.65 16.40 3.11
C ALA A 11 -20.80 16.39 4.15
N GLU A 12 -20.50 16.69 5.42
CA GLU A 12 -21.50 16.82 6.49
C GLU A 12 -22.44 17.98 6.22
N ILE A 13 -21.91 19.17 5.89
CA ILE A 13 -22.73 20.35 5.56
C ILE A 13 -23.67 20.02 4.40
N ILE A 14 -23.17 19.42 3.31
CA ILE A 14 -23.99 18.98 2.17
C ILE A 14 -25.07 18.00 2.62
N PHE A 15 -24.71 17.00 3.42
CA PHE A 15 -25.63 16.01 3.96
C PHE A 15 -26.72 16.64 4.86
N ASN A 16 -26.40 17.74 5.54
CA ASN A 16 -27.31 18.43 6.43
C ASN A 16 -28.09 19.57 5.76
N THR A 17 -27.64 20.07 4.59
CA THR A 17 -28.36 21.09 3.82
C THR A 17 -29.65 20.53 3.19
N GLY A 18 -30.68 21.37 3.05
CA GLY A 18 -31.95 21.01 2.38
C GLY A 18 -33.07 20.49 3.29
N VAL A 19 -32.90 20.49 4.62
CA VAL A 19 -33.85 19.86 5.57
C VAL A 19 -35.10 20.68 5.83
N LYS A 20 -35.10 21.97 5.47
CA LYS A 20 -36.25 22.85 5.73
C LYS A 20 -37.55 22.34 5.09
N ASP A 21 -37.47 21.49 4.05
CA ASP A 21 -38.64 20.92 3.35
C ASP A 21 -38.74 19.38 3.37
N THR A 22 -37.83 18.66 4.03
CA THR A 22 -38.01 17.20 4.19
C THR A 22 -39.09 16.93 5.22
N ARG A 23 -40.30 16.68 4.73
CA ARG A 23 -41.36 15.99 5.48
C ARG A 23 -40.82 14.62 5.89
N LEU A 24 -40.26 14.50 7.09
CA LEU A 24 -40.15 13.20 7.75
C LEU A 24 -41.58 12.72 7.98
N VAL A 25 -42.07 11.87 7.09
CA VAL A 25 -43.41 11.29 7.16
C VAL A 25 -43.39 10.26 8.29
N GLY A 26 -43.57 10.72 9.52
CA GLY A 26 -43.65 9.85 10.69
C GLY A 26 -43.83 10.66 11.97
N THR A 27 -44.76 10.25 12.82
CA THR A 27 -45.09 10.88 14.11
C THR A 27 -44.32 10.25 15.29
N GLY A 28 -43.25 9.49 15.04
CA GLY A 28 -42.51 8.72 16.04
C GLY A 28 -41.30 9.44 16.67
N TYR A 29 -40.76 8.86 17.75
CA TYR A 29 -39.54 9.37 18.41
C TYR A 29 -38.33 9.37 17.47
N LEU A 30 -38.16 8.32 16.65
CA LEU A 30 -37.08 8.21 15.68
C LEU A 30 -37.15 9.26 14.57
N SER A 31 -38.35 9.60 14.07
CA SER A 31 -38.47 10.68 13.07
C SER A 31 -38.15 12.04 13.68
N ARG A 32 -38.45 12.25 14.97
CA ARG A 32 -38.04 13.46 15.69
C ARG A 32 -36.52 13.56 15.84
N LEU A 33 -35.85 12.46 16.22
CA LEU A 33 -34.39 12.43 16.30
C LEU A 33 -33.73 12.65 14.93
N LEU A 34 -34.21 12.00 13.88
CA LEU A 34 -33.68 12.17 12.52
C LEU A 34 -33.95 13.56 11.95
N SER A 35 -34.93 14.31 12.50
CA SER A 35 -35.15 15.71 12.12
C SER A 35 -34.08 16.66 12.69
N TRP A 36 -33.43 16.28 13.80
CA TRP A 36 -32.43 17.12 14.46
C TRP A 36 -31.11 17.18 13.67
N PRO A 37 -30.66 18.37 13.23
CA PRO A 37 -29.42 18.52 12.48
C PRO A 37 -28.20 18.00 13.24
N ALA A 38 -28.11 18.25 14.55
CA ALA A 38 -26.99 17.79 15.39
C ALA A 38 -26.91 16.25 15.46
N PHE A 39 -28.05 15.56 15.62
CA PHE A 39 -28.06 14.09 15.65
C PHE A 39 -27.64 13.50 14.30
N ARG A 40 -28.08 14.12 13.20
CA ARG A 40 -27.63 13.71 11.86
C ARG A 40 -26.15 13.95 11.63
N ALA A 41 -25.62 15.09 12.08
CA ALA A 41 -24.20 15.43 11.96
C ALA A 41 -23.29 14.53 12.80
N LEU A 42 -23.69 14.25 14.05
CA LEU A 42 -22.83 13.57 15.03
C LEU A 42 -23.00 12.05 15.06
N VAL A 43 -24.14 11.53 14.59
CA VAL A 43 -24.45 10.09 14.67
C VAL A 43 -24.67 9.51 13.28
N VAL A 44 -25.64 10.02 12.54
CA VAL A 44 -26.05 9.40 11.26
C VAL A 44 -24.96 9.51 10.21
N PHE A 45 -24.37 10.69 10.03
CA PHE A 45 -23.35 10.92 9.03
C PHE A 45 -22.07 10.09 9.30
N PRO A 46 -21.47 10.12 10.50
CA PRO A 46 -20.32 9.25 10.80
C PRO A 46 -20.65 7.77 10.67
N PHE A 47 -21.84 7.35 11.09
CA PHE A 47 -22.26 5.95 10.98
C PHE A 47 -22.39 5.48 9.53
N ILE A 48 -22.94 6.29 8.63
CA ILE A 48 -23.01 5.96 7.20
C ILE A 48 -21.61 5.73 6.64
N TRP A 49 -20.68 6.64 6.90
CA TRP A 49 -19.31 6.51 6.39
C TRP A 49 -18.52 5.40 7.04
N PHE A 50 -18.81 5.06 8.30
CA PHE A 50 -18.27 3.88 8.97
C PHE A 50 -18.71 2.59 8.27
N VAL A 51 -20.00 2.45 7.95
CA VAL A 51 -20.53 1.28 7.21
C VAL A 51 -19.94 1.20 5.80
N VAL A 52 -19.83 2.34 5.10
CA VAL A 52 -19.15 2.41 3.79
C VAL A 52 -17.69 1.97 3.92
N GLY A 53 -17.00 2.41 4.97
CA GLY A 53 -15.64 2.00 5.27
C GLY A 53 -15.47 0.50 5.46
N ILE A 54 -16.34 -0.13 6.26
CA ILE A 54 -16.35 -1.59 6.43
C ILE A 54 -16.54 -2.27 5.07
N GLY A 55 -17.53 -1.83 4.28
CA GLY A 55 -17.79 -2.42 2.96
C GLY A 55 -16.59 -2.31 2.01
N LEU A 56 -15.90 -1.17 2.00
CA LEU A 56 -14.72 -0.95 1.17
C LEU A 56 -13.50 -1.75 1.67
N SER A 57 -13.38 -1.99 2.99
CA SER A 57 -12.29 -2.79 3.56
C SER A 57 -12.41 -4.29 3.27
N MET A 58 -13.61 -4.81 2.98
CA MET A 58 -13.82 -6.23 2.71
C MET A 58 -13.41 -6.68 1.29
N GLY A 59 -13.11 -5.72 0.39
CA GLY A 59 -12.83 -5.98 -1.02
C GLY A 59 -11.45 -5.54 -1.51
N THR A 60 -10.56 -5.15 -0.60
CA THR A 60 -9.19 -4.71 -0.92
C THR A 60 -8.18 -5.47 -0.06
N PRO A 61 -6.95 -5.72 -0.55
CA PRO A 61 -5.91 -6.36 0.26
C PRO A 61 -5.72 -5.71 1.65
N PRO A 62 -5.25 -6.47 2.66
CA PRO A 62 -5.05 -5.95 4.01
C PRO A 62 -4.20 -4.68 4.03
N GLY A 63 -4.68 -3.61 4.68
CA GLY A 63 -3.95 -2.34 4.86
C GLY A 63 -4.51 -1.11 4.11
N ILE A 64 -5.52 -1.28 3.25
CA ILE A 64 -5.88 -0.28 2.22
C ILE A 64 -7.25 0.43 2.45
N GLY A 65 -8.01 0.05 3.48
CA GLY A 65 -9.41 0.50 3.66
C GLY A 65 -9.64 1.95 4.13
N PHE A 66 -8.71 2.58 4.87
CA PHE A 66 -8.97 3.89 5.50
C PHE A 66 -9.00 5.05 4.49
N SER A 67 -8.08 5.06 3.53
CA SER A 67 -8.03 6.11 2.51
C SER A 67 -9.24 6.05 1.58
N ALA A 68 -9.80 4.87 1.31
CA ALA A 68 -11.00 4.69 0.50
C ALA A 68 -12.18 5.55 1.00
N ILE A 69 -12.37 5.67 2.31
CA ILE A 69 -13.43 6.52 2.91
C ILE A 69 -13.19 8.00 2.59
N VAL A 70 -11.95 8.46 2.67
CA VAL A 70 -11.59 9.85 2.33
C VAL A 70 -11.92 10.14 0.88
N PHE A 71 -11.55 9.23 -0.03
CA PHE A 71 -11.90 9.35 -1.44
C PHE A 71 -13.41 9.30 -1.68
N ALA A 72 -14.16 8.51 -0.91
CA ALA A 72 -15.62 8.49 -0.98
C ALA A 72 -16.25 9.82 -0.53
N LEU A 73 -15.73 10.46 0.52
CA LEU A 73 -16.14 11.81 0.93
C LEU A 73 -15.86 12.84 -0.17
N ILE A 74 -14.68 12.76 -0.79
CA ILE A 74 -14.27 13.67 -1.88
C ILE A 74 -15.16 13.46 -3.11
N GLY A 75 -15.40 12.20 -3.52
CA GLY A 75 -16.28 11.87 -4.64
C GLY A 75 -17.72 12.34 -4.42
N PHE A 76 -18.23 12.21 -3.19
CA PHE A 76 -19.52 12.74 -2.81
C PHE A 76 -19.58 14.27 -2.98
N CYS A 77 -18.55 14.98 -2.51
CA CYS A 77 -18.46 16.43 -2.64
C CYS A 77 -18.24 16.89 -4.08
N ALA A 78 -17.52 16.13 -4.90
CA ALA A 78 -17.26 16.44 -6.32
C ALA A 78 -18.55 16.56 -7.13
N VAL A 79 -19.58 15.83 -6.76
CA VAL A 79 -20.89 15.88 -7.43
C VAL A 79 -21.76 17.02 -6.90
N LEU A 80 -21.87 17.16 -5.57
CA LEU A 80 -22.84 18.07 -4.94
C LEU A 80 -22.31 19.47 -4.65
N ALA A 81 -20.98 19.63 -4.60
CA ALA A 81 -20.29 20.90 -4.38
C ALA A 81 -18.97 20.98 -5.18
N PRO A 82 -19.00 20.83 -6.51
CA PRO A 82 -17.82 20.66 -7.36
C PRO A 82 -16.76 21.76 -7.19
N VAL A 83 -17.19 23.02 -7.14
CA VAL A 83 -16.26 24.16 -6.98
C VAL A 83 -15.64 24.17 -5.58
N LEU A 84 -16.45 23.91 -4.56
CA LEU A 84 -16.00 23.99 -3.17
C LEU A 84 -15.02 22.86 -2.83
N VAL A 85 -15.21 21.66 -3.39
CA VAL A 85 -14.25 20.57 -3.19
C VAL A 85 -12.89 20.85 -3.85
N ILE A 86 -12.85 21.54 -5.00
CA ILE A 86 -11.59 21.96 -5.63
C ILE A 86 -10.89 23.01 -4.76
N VAL A 87 -11.65 23.98 -4.24
CA VAL A 87 -11.11 24.98 -3.30
C VAL A 87 -10.55 24.30 -2.04
N LEU A 88 -11.25 23.31 -1.50
CA LEU A 88 -10.76 22.54 -0.34
C LEU A 88 -9.54 21.68 -0.66
N LEU A 89 -9.42 21.17 -1.87
CA LEU A 89 -8.21 20.48 -2.32
C LEU A 89 -7.01 21.44 -2.28
N LEU A 90 -7.17 22.66 -2.77
CA LEU A 90 -6.14 23.69 -2.67
C LEU A 90 -5.81 24.03 -1.21
N VAL A 91 -6.83 24.19 -0.36
CA VAL A 91 -6.64 24.43 1.09
C VAL A 91 -5.87 23.27 1.73
N ASN A 92 -6.20 22.02 1.40
CA ASN A 92 -5.51 20.85 1.92
C ASN A 92 -4.02 20.83 1.52
N ILE A 93 -3.69 21.20 0.28
CA ILE A 93 -2.30 21.33 -0.18
C ILE A 93 -1.56 22.42 0.60
N ILE A 94 -2.17 23.59 0.75
CA ILE A 94 -1.59 24.70 1.51
C ILE A 94 -1.35 24.32 2.97
N LEU A 95 -2.32 23.67 3.61
CA LEU A 95 -2.21 23.25 5.01
C LEU A 95 -1.14 22.18 5.19
N ASN A 96 -1.07 21.18 4.30
CA ASN A 96 0.00 20.17 4.34
C ASN A 96 1.37 20.84 4.21
N ASN A 97 1.54 21.74 3.24
CA ASN A 97 2.81 22.46 3.07
C ASN A 97 3.15 23.32 4.29
N PHE A 98 2.16 24.03 4.84
CA PHE A 98 2.35 24.85 6.04
C PHE A 98 2.77 24.01 7.24
N VAL A 99 2.11 22.86 7.47
CA VAL A 99 2.49 21.92 8.53
C VAL A 99 3.89 21.36 8.28
N SER A 100 4.23 20.96 7.06
CA SER A 100 5.56 20.46 6.71
C SER A 100 6.66 21.49 7.00
N VAL A 101 6.47 22.75 6.60
CA VAL A 101 7.44 23.83 6.87
C VAL A 101 7.58 24.12 8.36
N LEU A 102 6.50 24.01 9.15
CA LEU A 102 6.59 24.20 10.60
C LEU A 102 7.29 23.04 11.31
N LEU A 103 7.08 21.80 10.85
CA LEU A 103 7.68 20.61 11.45
C LEU A 103 9.15 20.45 11.07
N VAL A 104 9.50 20.74 9.81
CA VAL A 104 10.85 20.62 9.27
C VAL A 104 11.21 21.94 8.58
N PRO A 105 11.57 22.99 9.34
CA PRO A 105 11.87 24.31 8.78
C PRO A 105 13.22 24.36 8.06
N ILE A 106 14.15 23.46 8.42
CA ILE A 106 15.47 23.34 7.82
C ILE A 106 15.73 21.86 7.57
N GLU A 107 15.90 21.50 6.30
CA GLU A 107 16.22 20.14 5.88
C GLU A 107 17.72 20.08 5.51
N VAL A 108 18.47 19.18 6.15
CA VAL A 108 19.88 18.91 5.83
C VAL A 108 19.97 17.51 5.25
N THR A 109 20.10 17.43 3.92
CA THR A 109 20.08 16.16 3.19
C THR A 109 21.47 15.84 2.65
N ARG A 110 21.91 14.58 2.78
CA ARG A 110 23.16 14.08 2.19
C ARG A 110 22.85 13.33 0.90
N VAL A 111 23.73 13.42 -0.09
CA VAL A 111 23.61 12.63 -1.32
C VAL A 111 23.89 11.16 -0.98
N THR A 112 22.87 10.32 -1.12
CA THR A 112 22.95 8.86 -0.98
C THR A 112 22.21 8.19 -2.12
N THR A 113 22.71 7.06 -2.62
CA THR A 113 21.99 6.21 -3.57
C THR A 113 21.07 5.28 -2.79
N VAL A 114 19.76 5.50 -2.88
CA VAL A 114 18.73 4.64 -2.29
C VAL A 114 17.89 4.03 -3.40
N VAL A 115 17.59 2.74 -3.29
CA VAL A 115 16.58 2.09 -4.15
C VAL A 115 15.26 2.24 -3.42
N ALA A 116 14.38 3.09 -3.96
CA ALA A 116 13.08 3.35 -3.38
C ALA A 116 11.99 2.98 -4.38
N GLU A 117 10.86 2.49 -3.86
CA GLU A 117 9.69 2.28 -4.69
C GLU A 117 9.29 3.58 -5.40
N PRO A 118 8.76 3.51 -6.63
CA PRO A 118 8.18 4.67 -7.25
C PRO A 118 7.10 5.28 -6.36
N THR A 119 7.04 6.60 -6.27
CA THR A 119 6.11 7.32 -5.36
C THR A 119 4.63 6.99 -5.56
N TRP A 120 4.27 6.42 -6.72
CA TRP A 120 2.93 5.98 -7.07
C TRP A 120 2.63 4.51 -6.71
N ALA A 121 3.66 3.69 -6.44
CA ALA A 121 3.52 2.27 -6.12
C ALA A 121 3.03 2.03 -4.69
N GLY A 122 3.42 2.87 -3.73
CA GLY A 122 2.91 2.84 -2.35
C GLY A 122 1.49 3.41 -2.18
N VAL A 123 0.83 3.82 -3.25
CA VAL A 123 -0.50 4.45 -3.21
C VAL A 123 -1.56 3.38 -3.42
N GLY A 124 -2.52 3.25 -2.49
CA GLY A 124 -3.68 2.36 -2.59
C GLY A 124 -4.67 2.76 -3.69
N ILE A 125 -4.21 2.87 -4.93
CA ILE A 125 -4.89 3.43 -6.10
C ILE A 125 -6.25 2.76 -6.33
N TRP A 126 -6.31 1.44 -6.20
CA TRP A 126 -7.53 0.67 -6.41
C TRP A 126 -8.61 1.02 -5.41
N ALA A 127 -8.23 1.24 -4.15
CA ALA A 127 -9.16 1.62 -3.11
C ALA A 127 -9.54 3.09 -3.16
N HIS A 128 -8.62 3.95 -3.59
CA HIS A 128 -8.91 5.35 -3.87
C HIS A 128 -9.94 5.48 -4.99
N LEU A 129 -9.74 4.77 -6.10
CA LEU A 129 -10.65 4.77 -7.24
C LEU A 129 -12.02 4.20 -6.87
N LEU A 130 -12.05 3.06 -6.17
CA LEU A 130 -13.29 2.43 -5.71
C LEU A 130 -14.04 3.33 -4.72
N GLY A 131 -13.34 3.86 -3.72
CA GLY A 131 -13.91 4.79 -2.74
C GLY A 131 -14.49 6.03 -3.41
N PHE A 132 -13.73 6.66 -4.30
CA PHE A 132 -14.16 7.84 -5.06
C PHE A 132 -15.43 7.58 -5.88
N LEU A 133 -15.49 6.43 -6.58
CA LEU A 133 -16.67 6.02 -7.33
C LEU A 133 -17.89 5.81 -6.42
N VAL A 134 -17.72 5.08 -5.32
CA VAL A 134 -18.79 4.84 -4.34
C VAL A 134 -19.31 6.17 -3.79
N GLY A 135 -18.42 7.12 -3.50
CA GLY A 135 -18.77 8.49 -3.11
C GLY A 135 -19.65 9.22 -4.13
N ILE A 136 -19.25 9.18 -5.40
CA ILE A 136 -20.03 9.75 -6.52
C ILE A 136 -21.42 9.14 -6.58
N LEU A 137 -21.52 7.81 -6.52
CA LEU A 137 -22.80 7.10 -6.59
C LEU A 137 -23.71 7.42 -5.41
N ILE A 138 -23.16 7.49 -4.19
CA ILE A 138 -23.89 7.92 -2.99
C ILE A 138 -24.41 9.35 -3.19
N ALA A 139 -23.61 10.27 -3.72
CA ALA A 139 -24.05 11.64 -3.98
C ALA A 139 -25.19 11.71 -5.01
N MET A 140 -25.09 10.93 -6.09
CA MET A 140 -26.14 10.84 -7.10
C MET A 140 -27.42 10.28 -6.49
N ALA A 141 -27.36 9.15 -5.78
CA ALA A 141 -28.50 8.55 -5.10
C ALA A 141 -29.11 9.52 -4.06
N TYR A 142 -28.26 10.20 -3.29
CA TYR A 142 -28.66 11.18 -2.28
C TYR A 142 -29.40 12.38 -2.91
N TYR A 143 -28.92 12.88 -4.06
CA TYR A 143 -29.59 13.95 -4.82
C TYR A 143 -31.05 13.58 -5.16
N PHE A 144 -31.27 12.39 -5.72
CA PHE A 144 -32.63 11.95 -6.10
C PHE A 144 -33.49 11.59 -4.89
N TYR A 145 -32.91 10.98 -3.86
CA TYR A 145 -33.64 10.59 -2.66
C TYR A 145 -34.17 11.79 -1.87
N ARG A 146 -33.33 12.81 -1.67
CA ARG A 146 -33.69 13.99 -0.85
C ARG A 146 -34.54 14.98 -1.63
N GLY A 147 -34.15 15.29 -2.87
CA GLY A 147 -34.70 16.40 -3.64
C GLY A 147 -34.41 17.78 -3.00
N GLY A 148 -34.62 18.85 -3.76
CA GLY A 148 -34.43 20.23 -3.26
C GLY A 148 -33.02 20.81 -3.44
N PHE A 149 -32.08 20.04 -3.97
CA PHE A 149 -30.81 20.56 -4.46
C PHE A 149 -31.01 21.25 -5.82
N LYS A 150 -30.27 22.34 -6.06
CA LYS A 150 -30.09 22.84 -7.42
C LYS A 150 -29.35 21.75 -8.20
N LYS A 151 -29.82 21.47 -9.43
CA LYS A 151 -29.13 20.54 -10.33
C LYS A 151 -27.65 20.95 -10.44
N PRO A 152 -26.70 20.02 -10.20
CA PRO A 152 -25.29 20.26 -10.42
C PRO A 152 -25.02 20.70 -11.86
N GLU A 153 -24.18 21.71 -12.03
CA GLU A 153 -23.79 22.18 -13.36
C GLU A 153 -22.86 21.14 -14.00
N PRO A 154 -23.22 20.53 -15.16
CA PRO A 154 -22.48 19.39 -15.69
C PRO A 154 -20.99 19.66 -15.91
N LEU A 155 -20.64 20.86 -16.40
CA LEU A 155 -19.24 21.25 -16.62
C LEU A 155 -18.45 21.36 -15.31
N TYR A 156 -19.06 21.85 -14.23
CA TYR A 156 -18.37 21.94 -12.95
C TYR A 156 -18.10 20.56 -12.35
N VAL A 157 -19.06 19.63 -12.48
CA VAL A 157 -18.86 18.25 -12.05
C VAL A 157 -17.79 17.56 -12.91
N PHE A 158 -17.80 17.77 -14.23
CA PHE A 158 -16.75 17.28 -15.14
C PHE A 158 -15.36 17.69 -14.66
N PHE A 159 -15.14 19.00 -14.51
CA PHE A 159 -13.83 19.52 -14.12
C PHE A 159 -13.46 19.13 -12.69
N ALA A 160 -14.42 19.06 -11.75
CA ALA A 160 -14.13 18.58 -10.40
C ALA A 160 -13.66 17.13 -10.40
N VAL A 161 -14.39 16.23 -11.07
CA VAL A 161 -14.00 14.81 -11.17
C VAL A 161 -12.66 14.66 -11.88
N PHE A 162 -12.46 15.36 -13.01
CA PHE A 162 -11.25 15.27 -13.80
C PHE A 162 -10.03 15.81 -13.04
N ILE A 163 -10.11 17.02 -12.48
CA ILE A 163 -9.00 17.64 -11.74
C ILE A 163 -8.67 16.84 -10.49
N ILE A 164 -9.67 16.42 -9.71
CA ILE A 164 -9.44 15.59 -8.51
C ILE A 164 -8.81 14.26 -8.91
N GLY A 165 -9.30 13.64 -9.99
CA GLY A 165 -8.75 12.38 -10.47
C GLY A 165 -7.27 12.48 -10.79
N LEU A 166 -6.84 13.52 -11.51
CA LEU A 166 -5.42 13.73 -11.81
C LEU A 166 -4.61 14.15 -10.57
N MET A 167 -5.12 15.08 -9.77
CA MET A 167 -4.36 15.64 -8.63
C MET A 167 -4.20 14.67 -7.47
N MET A 168 -5.11 13.71 -7.32
CA MET A 168 -5.08 12.71 -6.25
C MET A 168 -4.55 11.35 -6.74
N GLY A 169 -3.96 11.31 -7.94
CA GLY A 169 -3.29 10.14 -8.50
C GLY A 169 -4.22 9.03 -9.00
N LEU A 170 -5.52 9.29 -9.22
CA LEU A 170 -6.46 8.29 -9.76
C LEU A 170 -6.15 7.84 -11.20
N ASP A 171 -5.26 8.56 -11.87
CA ASP A 171 -4.73 8.27 -13.21
C ASP A 171 -3.47 7.39 -13.21
N GLN A 172 -3.07 6.86 -12.06
CA GLN A 172 -1.85 6.08 -11.90
C GLN A 172 -2.10 4.57 -11.62
N PRO A 173 -2.90 3.86 -12.44
CA PRO A 173 -2.99 2.41 -12.31
C PRO A 173 -1.65 1.78 -12.68
N PHE A 174 -1.18 0.88 -11.82
CA PHE A 174 0.09 0.19 -12.01
C PHE A 174 -0.05 -1.31 -11.77
N SER A 175 0.91 -2.07 -12.30
CA SER A 175 1.14 -3.47 -11.96
C SER A 175 2.54 -3.64 -11.39
N TYR A 176 2.67 -4.58 -10.47
CA TYR A 176 3.94 -5.17 -10.10
C TYR A 176 4.22 -6.33 -11.07
N VAL A 177 5.42 -6.42 -11.60
CA VAL A 177 5.90 -7.54 -12.42
C VAL A 177 6.88 -8.34 -11.58
N LEU A 178 6.89 -9.67 -11.73
CA LEU A 178 7.61 -10.67 -10.92
C LEU A 178 9.16 -10.54 -10.86
N ASP A 179 9.74 -9.43 -11.33
CA ASP A 179 11.19 -9.15 -11.39
C ASP A 179 11.57 -7.83 -10.68
N GLY A 180 10.77 -7.34 -9.73
CA GLY A 180 11.00 -6.06 -9.04
C GLY A 180 10.68 -4.82 -9.90
N GLU A 181 10.02 -5.01 -11.04
CA GLU A 181 9.66 -3.93 -11.96
C GLU A 181 8.22 -3.44 -11.73
N TYR A 182 8.06 -2.12 -11.60
CA TYR A 182 6.75 -1.50 -11.55
C TYR A 182 6.39 -0.91 -12.91
N VAL A 183 5.23 -1.31 -13.44
CA VAL A 183 4.72 -0.81 -14.72
C VAL A 183 3.55 0.12 -14.49
N LEU A 184 3.74 1.41 -14.82
CA LEU A 184 2.71 2.44 -14.75
C LEU A 184 1.97 2.57 -16.08
N PHE A 185 0.65 2.41 -16.08
CA PHE A 185 -0.18 2.56 -17.28
C PHE A 185 -0.71 3.99 -17.43
N SER A 186 0.17 4.99 -17.50
CA SER A 186 -0.20 6.42 -17.41
C SER A 186 -1.26 6.85 -18.44
N ALA A 187 -1.12 6.41 -19.71
CA ALA A 187 -2.07 6.75 -20.75
C ALA A 187 -3.45 6.14 -20.49
N ALA A 188 -3.49 4.88 -20.04
CA ALA A 188 -4.74 4.20 -19.73
C ALA A 188 -5.44 4.84 -18.51
N GLY A 189 -4.67 5.17 -17.47
CA GLY A 189 -5.18 5.86 -16.29
C GLY A 189 -5.73 7.24 -16.59
N PHE A 190 -5.04 8.03 -17.41
CA PHE A 190 -5.54 9.34 -17.86
C PHE A 190 -6.86 9.20 -18.64
N ILE A 191 -6.93 8.26 -19.59
CA ILE A 191 -8.14 7.98 -20.36
C ILE A 191 -9.27 7.53 -19.45
N LEU A 192 -8.99 6.68 -18.46
CA LEU A 192 -9.97 6.22 -17.48
C LEU A 192 -10.62 7.39 -16.73
N VAL A 193 -9.80 8.29 -16.17
CA VAL A 193 -10.30 9.47 -15.44
C VAL A 193 -11.09 10.39 -16.36
N LEU A 194 -10.61 10.61 -17.59
CA LEU A 194 -11.30 11.43 -18.59
C LEU A 194 -12.67 10.84 -18.97
N VAL A 195 -12.73 9.54 -19.23
CA VAL A 195 -13.98 8.83 -19.57
C VAL A 195 -14.94 8.87 -18.40
N LEU A 196 -14.48 8.63 -17.17
CA LEU A 196 -15.31 8.74 -15.96
C LEU A 196 -15.91 10.14 -15.82
N ALA A 197 -15.10 11.19 -15.94
CA ALA A 197 -15.56 12.57 -15.89
C ALA A 197 -16.58 12.88 -17.00
N ALA A 198 -16.31 12.44 -18.23
CA ALA A 198 -17.19 12.61 -19.38
C ALA A 198 -18.54 11.90 -19.19
N LEU A 199 -18.55 10.69 -18.62
CA LEU A 199 -19.78 9.94 -18.37
C LEU A 199 -20.64 10.61 -17.29
N ILE A 200 -20.02 11.12 -16.23
CA ILE A 200 -20.72 11.88 -15.18
C ILE A 200 -21.25 13.21 -15.75
N TYR A 201 -20.49 13.87 -16.62
CA TYR A 201 -20.97 15.03 -17.38
C TYR A 201 -22.20 14.71 -18.20
N LEU A 202 -22.17 13.62 -18.99
CA LEU A 202 -23.31 13.21 -19.82
C LEU A 202 -24.52 12.87 -18.96
N PHE A 203 -24.31 12.19 -17.84
CA PHE A 203 -25.36 11.93 -16.86
C PHE A 203 -26.05 13.23 -16.43
N TRP A 204 -25.30 14.19 -15.88
CA TRP A 204 -25.88 15.44 -15.40
C TRP A 204 -26.42 16.30 -16.54
N LYS A 205 -25.85 16.23 -17.74
CA LYS A 205 -26.39 16.92 -18.93
C LYS A 205 -27.79 16.43 -19.27
N TYR A 206 -28.02 15.11 -19.29
CA TYR A 206 -29.28 14.51 -19.75
C TYR A 206 -30.30 14.23 -18.65
N VAL A 207 -29.91 14.32 -17.38
CA VAL A 207 -30.87 14.26 -16.27
C VAL A 207 -31.76 15.51 -16.30
N ASP A 208 -33.03 15.33 -16.65
CA ASP A 208 -34.06 16.35 -16.48
C ASP A 208 -34.50 16.37 -15.02
N ALA A 209 -33.88 17.24 -14.23
CA ALA A 209 -34.40 17.59 -12.92
C ALA A 209 -35.33 18.79 -13.10
N GLU A 210 -36.65 18.57 -13.15
CA GLU A 210 -37.57 19.70 -13.03
C GLU A 210 -37.36 20.38 -11.68
N PRO A 211 -37.15 21.71 -11.63
CA PRO A 211 -37.12 22.43 -10.37
C PRO A 211 -38.48 22.29 -9.70
N ARG A 212 -38.52 21.75 -8.47
CA ARG A 212 -39.69 21.78 -7.60
C ARG A 212 -40.04 23.24 -7.25
N SER A 213 -40.68 23.95 -8.16
CA SER A 213 -41.39 25.19 -7.86
C SER A 213 -42.80 24.83 -7.39
N SER A 214 -42.93 24.38 -6.14
CA SER A 214 -44.24 24.26 -5.50
C SER A 214 -44.67 25.61 -4.96
N LYS A 215 -45.31 26.45 -5.80
CA LYS A 215 -46.36 27.34 -5.29
C LYS A 215 -47.64 26.49 -5.21
N PRO A 216 -48.19 26.19 -4.03
CA PRO A 216 -49.45 25.47 -3.95
C PRO A 216 -50.57 26.40 -4.44
N SER A 217 -51.05 26.18 -5.66
CA SER A 217 -52.32 26.75 -6.10
C SER A 217 -53.42 26.09 -5.27
N LEU A 218 -54.01 26.88 -4.37
CA LEU A 218 -55.03 26.50 -3.39
C LEU A 218 -56.42 26.21 -4.03
N LYS A 219 -56.47 25.53 -5.18
CA LYS A 219 -57.72 25.31 -5.95
C LYS A 219 -58.02 23.87 -6.39
N SER A 220 -57.38 22.84 -5.83
CA SER A 220 -57.80 21.45 -6.12
C SER A 220 -57.83 20.54 -4.91
N LEU A 221 -58.68 20.89 -3.94
CA LEU A 221 -59.27 19.91 -3.02
C LEU A 221 -60.38 19.17 -3.78
N GLY A 222 -60.08 17.97 -4.28
CA GLY A 222 -61.10 17.14 -4.91
C GLY A 222 -60.62 16.15 -5.96
N ARG A 223 -59.48 15.48 -5.75
CA ARG A 223 -59.19 14.25 -6.51
C ARG A 223 -58.08 13.45 -5.81
N LYS A 224 -58.45 12.31 -5.19
CA LYS A 224 -57.48 11.24 -4.88
C LYS A 224 -56.99 10.69 -6.22
N LYS A 225 -55.91 11.27 -6.75
CA LYS A 225 -55.12 10.69 -7.84
C LYS A 225 -53.78 10.28 -7.25
N ASN A 226 -53.45 9.01 -7.45
CA ASN A 226 -52.22 8.36 -7.00
C ASN A 226 -51.01 9.27 -7.16
N VAL A 227 -50.30 9.50 -6.05
CA VAL A 227 -49.15 10.43 -5.94
C VAL A 227 -47.86 9.81 -6.50
N ILE A 228 -47.95 8.67 -7.21
CA ILE A 228 -46.79 7.88 -7.68
C ILE A 228 -46.58 8.00 -9.20
N ASP A 229 -47.05 9.06 -9.85
CA ASP A 229 -46.96 9.18 -11.32
C ASP A 229 -46.25 10.45 -11.78
N ARG A 230 -45.18 10.83 -11.08
CA ARG A 230 -44.31 11.95 -11.47
C ARG A 230 -42.84 11.58 -11.32
N GLY A 231 -42.43 10.60 -12.13
CA GLY A 231 -41.03 10.32 -12.43
C GLY A 231 -40.70 10.83 -13.83
N LEU A 232 -39.42 11.14 -14.07
CA LEU A 232 -38.85 11.27 -15.41
C LEU A 232 -39.44 10.20 -16.36
N SER A 233 -39.64 10.51 -17.65
CA SER A 233 -40.23 9.53 -18.57
C SER A 233 -39.50 8.18 -18.43
N LYS A 234 -40.26 7.07 -18.33
CA LYS A 234 -39.72 5.71 -18.11
C LYS A 234 -38.55 5.40 -19.06
N ASP A 235 -38.60 5.95 -20.26
CA ASP A 235 -37.60 5.80 -21.31
C ASP A 235 -36.27 6.53 -21.01
N LYS A 236 -36.32 7.71 -20.37
CA LYS A 236 -35.12 8.46 -19.93
C LYS A 236 -34.47 7.85 -18.69
N VAL A 237 -35.26 7.39 -17.71
CA VAL A 237 -34.76 6.73 -16.48
C VAL A 237 -34.00 5.46 -16.82
N TRP A 238 -34.55 4.62 -17.71
CA TRP A 238 -33.89 3.40 -18.15
C TRP A 238 -32.53 3.69 -18.79
N LYS A 239 -32.45 4.67 -19.70
CA LYS A 239 -31.19 5.06 -20.38
C LYS A 239 -30.13 5.55 -19.41
N THR A 240 -30.49 6.37 -18.41
CA THR A 240 -29.55 6.84 -17.37
C THR A 240 -29.11 5.73 -16.42
N SER A 241 -30.01 4.81 -16.05
CA SER A 241 -29.69 3.69 -15.17
C SER A 241 -28.81 2.66 -15.86
N VAL A 242 -29.03 2.40 -17.15
CA VAL A 242 -28.17 1.51 -17.96
C VAL A 242 -26.77 2.09 -18.09
N LEU A 243 -26.64 3.40 -18.32
CA LEU A 243 -25.33 4.05 -18.42
C LEU A 243 -24.57 4.03 -17.08
N LEU A 244 -25.26 4.19 -15.96
CA LEU A 244 -24.70 4.02 -14.62
C LEU A 244 -24.29 2.58 -14.31
N ILE A 245 -25.10 1.59 -14.71
CA ILE A 245 -24.78 0.17 -14.54
C ILE A 245 -23.56 -0.20 -15.37
N ILE A 246 -23.50 0.22 -16.64
CA ILE A 246 -22.35 -0.03 -17.51
C ILE A 246 -21.10 0.64 -16.94
N LEU A 247 -21.19 1.89 -16.48
CA LEU A 247 -20.11 2.60 -15.81
C LEU A 247 -19.62 1.84 -14.57
N PHE A 248 -20.55 1.42 -13.72
CA PHE A 248 -20.27 0.70 -12.49
C PHE A 248 -19.59 -0.65 -12.78
N THR A 249 -20.10 -1.41 -13.74
CA THR A 249 -19.53 -2.69 -14.13
C THR A 249 -18.15 -2.52 -14.75
N LEU A 250 -17.96 -1.57 -15.69
CA LEU A 250 -16.65 -1.32 -16.30
C LEU A 250 -15.60 -0.90 -15.27
N LEU A 251 -15.95 0.00 -14.36
CA LEU A 251 -14.99 0.48 -13.36
C LEU A 251 -14.66 -0.63 -12.34
N ILE A 252 -15.66 -1.39 -11.90
CA ILE A 252 -15.44 -2.53 -10.99
C ILE A 252 -14.56 -3.57 -11.67
N SER A 253 -14.90 -3.99 -12.89
CA SER A 253 -14.08 -4.95 -13.63
C SER A 253 -12.65 -4.45 -13.82
N PHE A 254 -12.46 -3.16 -14.12
CA PHE A 254 -11.12 -2.57 -14.22
C PHE A 254 -10.36 -2.56 -12.88
N THR A 255 -11.02 -2.18 -11.78
CA THR A 255 -10.40 -2.21 -10.44
C THR A 255 -10.04 -3.62 -10.00
N PHE A 256 -10.87 -4.62 -10.31
CA PHE A 256 -10.63 -6.02 -9.93
C PHE A 256 -9.56 -6.67 -10.81
N VAL A 257 -9.55 -6.39 -12.12
CA VAL A 257 -8.47 -6.86 -13.01
C VAL A 257 -7.15 -6.23 -12.61
N GLY A 258 -7.14 -4.93 -12.31
CA GLY A 258 -5.98 -4.21 -11.83
C GLY A 258 -5.47 -4.74 -10.50
N ALA A 259 -6.34 -4.84 -9.49
CA ALA A 259 -5.99 -5.44 -8.20
C ALA A 259 -5.48 -6.86 -8.35
N LYS A 260 -6.11 -7.69 -9.19
CA LYS A 260 -5.65 -9.06 -9.47
C LYS A 260 -4.26 -9.07 -10.13
N ALA A 261 -4.00 -8.18 -11.09
CA ALA A 261 -2.70 -8.08 -11.75
C ALA A 261 -1.60 -7.62 -10.77
N THR A 262 -1.94 -6.78 -9.79
CA THR A 262 -1.03 -6.41 -8.69
C THR A 262 -0.89 -7.53 -7.64
N MET A 263 -1.77 -8.54 -7.63
CA MET A 263 -1.87 -9.60 -6.61
C MET A 263 -1.71 -11.00 -7.20
N GLU A 264 -1.04 -11.18 -8.34
CA GLU A 264 -0.65 -12.53 -8.74
C GLU A 264 0.17 -13.13 -7.61
N SER A 265 -0.23 -14.32 -7.15
CA SER A 265 0.45 -15.01 -6.05
C SER A 265 1.92 -15.14 -6.43
N PRO A 266 2.85 -14.71 -5.56
CA PRO A 266 4.27 -14.89 -5.82
C PRO A 266 4.55 -16.39 -6.00
N GLU A 267 5.42 -16.73 -6.95
CA GLU A 267 5.95 -18.08 -7.05
C GLU A 267 6.91 -18.27 -5.87
N VAL A 268 6.42 -18.95 -4.83
CA VAL A 268 7.21 -19.23 -3.63
C VAL A 268 8.32 -20.20 -4.03
N PRO A 269 9.60 -19.87 -3.82
CA PRO A 269 10.69 -20.78 -4.17
C PRO A 269 10.69 -22.04 -3.30
N ASP A 270 11.17 -23.16 -3.86
CA ASP A 270 11.30 -24.44 -3.15
C ASP A 270 12.23 -24.39 -1.91
N HIS A 271 13.09 -23.36 -1.82
CA HIS A 271 14.02 -23.14 -0.70
C HIS A 271 13.51 -22.13 0.33
N SER A 272 12.21 -21.85 0.33
CA SER A 272 11.58 -21.04 1.37
C SER A 272 11.58 -21.75 2.72
N ILE A 273 11.54 -20.94 3.78
CA ILE A 273 11.46 -21.40 5.16
C ILE A 273 10.08 -21.05 5.70
N GLU A 274 9.34 -22.06 6.13
CA GLU A 274 8.00 -21.90 6.69
C GLU A 274 8.06 -21.65 8.20
N VAL A 275 7.51 -20.52 8.66
CA VAL A 275 7.30 -20.22 10.09
C VAL A 275 5.86 -19.81 10.33
N GLU A 276 5.11 -20.63 11.08
CA GLU A 276 3.69 -20.37 11.42
C GLU A 276 2.78 -20.15 10.19
N GLY A 277 3.04 -20.89 9.11
CA GLY A 277 2.34 -20.77 7.82
C GLY A 277 2.75 -19.55 6.98
N TYR A 278 3.81 -18.83 7.37
CA TYR A 278 4.43 -17.80 6.57
C TYR A 278 5.69 -18.35 5.91
N GLU A 279 5.79 -18.21 4.60
CA GLU A 279 6.95 -18.61 3.81
C GLU A 279 7.91 -17.44 3.68
N PHE A 280 9.17 -17.64 4.07
CA PHE A 280 10.24 -16.66 3.99
C PHE A 280 11.28 -17.09 2.97
N TRP A 281 11.72 -16.16 2.13
CA TRP A 281 12.87 -16.39 1.24
C TRP A 281 13.62 -15.08 0.99
N PHE A 282 14.87 -15.22 0.56
CA PHE A 282 15.66 -14.09 0.11
C PHE A 282 15.73 -14.07 -1.41
N GLN A 283 15.35 -12.95 -2.01
CA GLN A 283 15.43 -12.74 -3.44
C GLN A 283 16.55 -11.73 -3.75
N PRO A 284 17.59 -12.11 -4.52
CA PRO A 284 18.66 -11.21 -4.90
C PRO A 284 18.13 -9.93 -5.55
N GLY A 285 18.54 -8.77 -5.02
CA GLY A 285 18.09 -7.45 -5.48
C GLY A 285 16.82 -6.93 -4.80
N GLU A 286 15.93 -7.80 -4.34
CA GLU A 286 14.68 -7.41 -3.65
C GLU A 286 14.82 -7.43 -2.11
N GLY A 287 15.47 -8.44 -1.54
CA GLY A 287 15.67 -8.59 -0.09
C GLY A 287 14.96 -9.80 0.50
N VAL A 288 14.54 -9.71 1.77
CA VAL A 288 13.78 -10.77 2.45
C VAL A 288 12.29 -10.54 2.26
N LEU A 289 11.63 -11.51 1.65
CA LEU A 289 10.21 -11.50 1.37
C LEU A 289 9.50 -12.47 2.30
N VAL A 290 8.23 -12.17 2.58
CA VAL A 290 7.34 -13.08 3.30
C VAL A 290 5.99 -13.19 2.61
N TYR A 291 5.48 -14.42 2.54
CA TYR A 291 4.18 -14.73 1.97
C TYR A 291 3.35 -15.60 2.92
N ASN A 292 2.05 -15.35 2.99
CA ASN A 292 1.10 -16.25 3.66
C ASN A 292 -0.14 -16.40 2.78
N GLU A 293 -0.39 -17.62 2.31
CA GLU A 293 -1.46 -17.89 1.36
C GLU A 293 -2.85 -17.65 1.96
N ASP A 294 -3.07 -18.10 3.20
CA ASP A 294 -4.36 -18.02 3.89
C ASP A 294 -4.78 -16.57 4.17
N LYS A 295 -3.80 -15.74 4.55
CA LYS A 295 -4.01 -14.33 4.90
C LYS A 295 -3.83 -13.39 3.71
N LYS A 296 -3.39 -13.92 2.56
CA LYS A 296 -3.07 -13.13 1.35
C LYS A 296 -2.13 -11.97 1.66
N ILE A 297 -1.11 -12.26 2.47
CA ILE A 297 -0.04 -11.31 2.81
C ILE A 297 1.13 -11.62 1.89
N TYR A 298 1.63 -10.61 1.19
CA TYR A 298 2.90 -10.61 0.49
C TYR A 298 3.59 -9.30 0.80
N THR A 299 4.77 -9.34 1.42
CA THR A 299 5.45 -8.10 1.81
C THR A 299 6.96 -8.28 1.86
N LEU A 300 7.68 -7.20 1.54
CA LEU A 300 9.10 -7.06 1.76
C LEU A 300 9.34 -6.74 3.24
N ILE A 301 10.09 -7.59 3.93
CA ILE A 301 10.47 -7.38 5.33
C ILE A 301 11.64 -6.41 5.41
N ALA A 302 12.66 -6.65 4.60
CA ALA A 302 13.88 -5.87 4.60
C ALA A 302 14.54 -5.95 3.22
N SER A 303 14.80 -4.79 2.63
CA SER A 303 15.61 -4.66 1.42
C SER A 303 17.09 -5.03 1.69
N PRO A 304 17.90 -5.32 0.66
CA PRO A 304 19.33 -5.62 0.84
C PRO A 304 20.08 -4.48 1.56
N GLN A 305 19.65 -3.23 1.36
CA GLN A 305 20.25 -2.06 2.00
C GLN A 305 19.89 -1.98 3.48
N GLU A 306 18.61 -2.22 3.82
CA GLU A 306 18.15 -2.27 5.21
C GLU A 306 18.85 -3.38 5.98
N LEU A 307 18.96 -4.59 5.40
CA LEU A 307 19.69 -5.73 5.99
C LEU A 307 21.14 -5.36 6.34
N VAL A 308 21.86 -4.68 5.45
CA VAL A 308 23.25 -4.24 5.69
C VAL A 308 23.32 -3.14 6.75
N SER A 309 22.31 -2.26 6.82
CA SER A 309 22.32 -1.11 7.73
C SER A 309 21.88 -1.43 9.16
N GLU A 310 20.77 -2.15 9.34
CA GLU A 310 20.19 -2.43 10.66
C GLU A 310 20.66 -3.76 11.23
N ARG A 311 21.17 -4.67 10.39
CA ARG A 311 21.71 -6.01 10.72
C ARG A 311 20.70 -7.00 11.31
N THR A 312 19.68 -6.54 12.02
CA THR A 312 18.65 -7.38 12.62
C THR A 312 17.28 -6.74 12.45
N HIS A 313 16.34 -7.47 11.84
CA HIS A 313 14.95 -7.05 11.69
C HIS A 313 14.04 -8.01 12.44
N SER A 314 13.19 -7.49 13.32
CA SER A 314 12.27 -8.29 14.12
C SER A 314 10.84 -8.07 13.64
N LEU A 315 10.11 -9.16 13.41
CA LEU A 315 8.69 -9.11 13.13
C LEU A 315 7.93 -10.16 13.95
N TYR A 316 6.61 -9.99 14.02
CA TYR A 316 5.72 -10.98 14.63
C TYR A 316 4.87 -11.64 13.56
N VAL A 317 4.92 -12.96 13.49
CA VAL A 317 4.07 -13.79 12.63
C VAL A 317 3.07 -14.58 13.47
N GLY A 318 2.01 -15.08 12.83
CA GLY A 318 0.91 -15.79 13.50
C GLY A 318 -0.42 -15.03 13.54
N GLY A 319 -1.29 -15.41 14.46
CA GLY A 319 -2.64 -14.86 14.66
C GLY A 319 -2.78 -14.01 15.92
N LEU A 320 -4.02 -13.57 16.21
CA LEU A 320 -4.31 -12.61 17.30
C LEU A 320 -3.95 -13.13 18.71
N LEU A 321 -4.01 -14.45 18.92
CA LEU A 321 -3.81 -15.11 20.21
C LEU A 321 -2.59 -16.04 20.25
N ASP A 322 -1.99 -16.30 19.09
CA ASP A 322 -0.86 -17.20 18.93
C ASP A 322 0.08 -16.58 17.91
N TYR A 323 1.14 -15.94 18.40
CA TYR A 323 2.10 -15.22 17.58
C TYR A 323 3.52 -15.53 18.05
N GLU A 324 4.43 -15.47 17.09
CA GLU A 324 5.84 -15.76 17.25
C GLU A 324 6.66 -14.58 16.77
N ARG A 325 7.74 -14.28 17.50
CA ARG A 325 8.74 -13.33 17.05
C ARG A 325 9.73 -14.06 16.14
N VAL A 326 9.95 -13.49 14.96
CA VAL A 326 10.95 -13.92 13.99
C VAL A 326 11.97 -12.81 13.83
N ASP A 327 13.24 -13.15 13.99
CA ASP A 327 14.36 -12.23 13.85
C ASP A 327 15.17 -12.58 12.59
N ILE A 328 15.32 -11.62 11.68
CA ILE A 328 16.10 -11.76 10.45
C ILE A 328 17.46 -11.12 10.69
N HIS A 329 18.53 -11.91 10.60
CA HIS A 329 19.90 -11.48 10.85
C HIS A 329 20.71 -11.42 9.55
N TYR A 330 21.43 -10.33 9.35
CA TYR A 330 22.41 -10.19 8.28
C TYR A 330 23.82 -10.33 8.83
N SER A 331 24.50 -11.42 8.48
CA SER A 331 25.90 -11.69 8.82
C SER A 331 26.80 -11.30 7.66
N GLU A 332 27.99 -10.78 7.97
CA GLU A 332 28.90 -10.26 6.95
C GLU A 332 30.36 -10.55 7.29
N ILE A 333 31.10 -11.05 6.30
CA ILE A 333 32.53 -11.26 6.31
C ILE A 333 33.15 -10.28 5.31
N ALA A 334 34.10 -9.48 5.76
CA ALA A 334 34.90 -8.57 4.94
C ALA A 334 36.30 -9.17 4.75
N PRO A 335 36.59 -9.82 3.60
CA PRO A 335 37.95 -10.25 3.30
C PRO A 335 38.91 -9.06 3.23
N VAL A 336 40.22 -9.30 3.41
CA VAL A 336 41.22 -8.21 3.33
C VAL A 336 41.29 -7.54 1.96
N SER A 337 40.92 -8.26 0.91
CA SER A 337 40.75 -7.75 -0.45
C SER A 337 39.54 -8.42 -1.10
N GLY A 338 38.83 -7.69 -1.95
CA GLY A 338 37.61 -8.16 -2.62
C GLY A 338 36.32 -7.63 -1.99
N ASP A 339 35.19 -8.14 -2.49
CA ASP A 339 33.86 -7.76 -2.02
C ASP A 339 33.48 -8.49 -0.72
N ASN A 340 32.62 -7.89 0.08
CA ASN A 340 32.10 -8.56 1.27
C ASN A 340 31.23 -9.78 0.90
N VAL A 341 31.24 -10.76 1.80
CA VAL A 341 30.39 -11.95 1.75
C VAL A 341 29.28 -11.76 2.77
N GLY A 342 28.03 -11.73 2.30
CA GLY A 342 26.85 -11.60 3.14
C GLY A 342 26.07 -12.91 3.23
N SER A 343 25.43 -13.12 4.38
CA SER A 343 24.46 -14.20 4.58
C SER A 343 23.29 -13.70 5.41
N VAL A 344 22.09 -14.21 5.11
CA VAL A 344 20.84 -13.87 5.77
C VAL A 344 20.33 -15.10 6.49
N TRP A 345 20.02 -14.92 7.76
CA TRP A 345 19.54 -15.96 8.68
C TRP A 345 18.18 -15.57 9.22
N ILE A 346 17.36 -16.57 9.51
CA ILE A 346 16.08 -16.43 10.19
C ILE A 346 16.17 -17.17 11.52
N ASP A 347 15.97 -16.46 12.62
CA ASP A 347 15.89 -17.00 13.97
C ASP A 347 14.42 -17.00 14.42
N SER A 348 13.97 -18.19 14.83
CA SER A 348 12.59 -18.49 15.19
C SER A 348 12.58 -19.44 16.39
N LYS A 349 11.41 -19.69 16.98
CA LYS A 349 11.27 -20.69 18.05
C LYS A 349 11.62 -22.11 17.58
N HIS A 350 11.58 -22.35 16.26
CA HIS A 350 11.91 -23.64 15.64
C HIS A 350 13.41 -23.80 15.36
N GLY A 351 14.18 -22.71 15.45
CA GLY A 351 15.62 -22.70 15.27
C GLY A 351 16.10 -21.56 14.37
N VAL A 352 17.42 -21.55 14.17
CA VAL A 352 18.12 -20.65 13.25
C VAL A 352 18.35 -21.37 11.94
N GLU A 353 17.83 -20.81 10.86
CA GLU A 353 17.96 -21.34 9.50
C GLU A 353 18.53 -20.29 8.55
N ASN A 354 19.05 -20.72 7.40
CA ASN A 354 19.69 -19.83 6.43
C ASN A 354 18.77 -19.56 5.25
N LEU A 355 18.42 -18.29 5.06
CA LEU A 355 17.64 -17.86 3.89
C LEU A 355 18.52 -17.67 2.66
N PHE A 356 19.77 -17.24 2.87
CA PHE A 356 20.72 -16.98 1.80
C PHE A 356 22.15 -16.95 2.31
N ALA A 357 23.06 -17.53 1.54
CA ALA A 357 24.49 -17.31 1.70
C ALA A 357 25.09 -17.02 0.32
N LYS A 358 25.78 -15.88 0.21
CA LYS A 358 26.61 -15.62 -0.97
C LYS A 358 27.72 -16.67 -1.02
N ASN A 359 28.09 -17.09 -2.24
CA ASN A 359 29.24 -17.96 -2.46
C ASN A 359 30.51 -17.39 -1.81
N HIS A 360 31.49 -18.27 -1.59
CA HIS A 360 32.80 -17.88 -1.09
C HIS A 360 33.47 -16.82 -1.97
N GLN A 361 34.27 -15.97 -1.34
CA GLN A 361 34.99 -14.88 -2.00
C GLN A 361 36.49 -15.00 -1.76
N SER A 362 37.29 -14.73 -2.80
CA SER A 362 38.74 -14.66 -2.68
C SER A 362 39.11 -13.55 -1.70
N THR A 363 40.08 -13.83 -0.84
CA THR A 363 40.69 -12.86 0.06
C THR A 363 41.75 -12.01 -0.64
N GLY A 364 42.09 -12.33 -1.90
CA GLY A 364 43.20 -11.74 -2.64
C GLY A 364 44.59 -12.10 -2.10
N LEU A 365 44.67 -13.02 -1.13
CA LEU A 365 45.92 -13.53 -0.59
C LEU A 365 46.26 -14.88 -1.23
N GLU A 366 47.51 -14.99 -1.67
CA GLU A 366 48.13 -16.25 -2.05
C GLU A 366 49.29 -16.50 -1.07
N VAL A 367 49.25 -17.62 -0.36
CA VAL A 367 50.27 -18.01 0.62
C VAL A 367 50.76 -19.40 0.26
N SER A 368 52.07 -19.57 0.08
CA SER A 368 52.68 -20.85 -0.26
C SER A 368 52.05 -21.57 -1.47
N GLY A 369 51.64 -20.80 -2.49
CA GLY A 369 51.00 -21.31 -3.71
C GLY A 369 49.52 -21.69 -3.57
N VAL A 370 48.86 -21.26 -2.49
CA VAL A 370 47.44 -21.50 -2.23
C VAL A 370 46.70 -20.16 -2.15
N GLU A 371 45.70 -19.98 -3.00
CA GLU A 371 44.79 -18.84 -2.94
C GLU A 371 43.71 -19.10 -1.89
N LEU A 372 43.46 -18.12 -1.04
CA LEU A 372 42.56 -18.25 0.10
C LEU A 372 41.21 -17.58 -0.16
N TYR A 373 40.14 -18.29 0.16
CA TYR A 373 38.76 -17.86 0.05
C TYR A 373 38.05 -17.97 1.40
N VAL A 374 37.09 -17.07 1.64
CA VAL A 374 36.27 -17.06 2.85
C VAL A 374 34.78 -17.09 2.51
N GLY A 375 33.98 -17.68 3.38
CA GLY A 375 32.53 -17.74 3.22
C GLY A 375 31.82 -18.22 4.47
N PHE A 376 30.57 -18.63 4.31
CA PHE A 376 29.76 -19.22 5.38
C PHE A 376 29.62 -20.73 5.15
N ASP A 377 29.81 -21.50 6.22
CA ASP A 377 29.40 -22.89 6.27
C ASP A 377 28.01 -22.93 6.92
N VAL A 378 27.00 -23.03 6.05
CA VAL A 378 25.59 -22.97 6.42
C VAL A 378 25.18 -24.17 7.28
N GLU A 379 25.67 -25.36 6.95
CA GLU A 379 25.30 -26.60 7.65
C GLU A 379 25.82 -26.60 9.09
N ASN A 380 27.05 -26.13 9.29
CA ASN A 380 27.69 -26.12 10.60
C ASN A 380 27.50 -24.79 11.35
N ARG A 381 26.78 -23.81 10.77
CA ARG A 381 26.60 -22.44 11.30
C ARG A 381 27.94 -21.82 11.73
N SER A 382 28.90 -21.86 10.82
CA SER A 382 30.27 -21.43 11.08
C SER A 382 30.87 -20.69 9.89
N TYR A 383 32.11 -20.22 10.03
CA TYR A 383 32.81 -19.52 8.96
C TYR A 383 33.61 -20.53 8.15
N MET A 384 33.60 -20.42 6.84
CA MET A 384 34.33 -21.32 5.95
C MET A 384 35.62 -20.65 5.48
N VAL A 385 36.71 -21.41 5.48
CA VAL A 385 37.95 -21.04 4.79
C VAL A 385 38.30 -22.13 3.79
N MET A 386 38.56 -21.71 2.56
CA MET A 386 38.89 -22.62 1.47
C MET A 386 40.23 -22.21 0.86
N GLY A 387 41.12 -23.16 0.69
CA GLY A 387 42.36 -23.00 -0.06
C GLY A 387 42.24 -23.69 -1.41
N VAL A 388 42.68 -23.02 -2.48
CA VAL A 388 42.73 -23.58 -3.83
C VAL A 388 44.14 -23.38 -4.39
N GLY A 389 44.80 -24.43 -4.87
CA GLY A 389 46.12 -24.33 -5.47
C GLY A 389 46.98 -25.58 -5.29
N GLU A 390 48.18 -25.42 -4.72
CA GLU A 390 49.07 -26.57 -4.48
C GLU A 390 48.49 -27.58 -3.47
N VAL A 391 47.67 -27.11 -2.53
CA VAL A 391 46.92 -27.94 -1.58
C VAL A 391 45.51 -27.37 -1.48
N ASP A 392 44.52 -28.17 -1.85
CA ASP A 392 43.11 -27.82 -1.75
C ASP A 392 42.56 -28.24 -0.38
N PHE A 393 41.91 -27.32 0.33
CA PHE A 393 41.25 -27.61 1.59
C PHE A 393 39.99 -26.79 1.76
N ASN A 394 39.08 -27.29 2.59
CA ASN A 394 37.87 -26.58 3.01
C ASN A 394 37.63 -26.89 4.49
N ILE A 395 37.68 -25.85 5.33
CA ILE A 395 37.60 -25.99 6.80
C ILE A 395 36.55 -25.05 7.38
N SER A 396 35.84 -25.56 8.39
CA SER A 396 34.79 -24.85 9.12
C SER A 396 35.35 -24.29 10.43
N ILE A 397 35.54 -22.98 10.47
CA ILE A 397 36.12 -22.23 11.58
C ILE A 397 35.03 -21.75 12.53
N GLN A 398 35.16 -22.13 13.81
CA GLN A 398 34.40 -21.59 14.93
C GLN A 398 35.26 -20.65 15.77
N LYS A 399 34.60 -19.74 16.48
CA LYS A 399 35.25 -18.78 17.38
C LYS A 399 36.03 -19.51 18.49
N ASP A 400 37.19 -18.95 18.86
CA ASP A 400 38.05 -19.43 19.95
C ASP A 400 38.56 -20.88 19.79
N LYS A 401 38.65 -21.37 18.55
CA LYS A 401 39.25 -22.67 18.20
C LYS A 401 40.32 -22.48 17.14
N GLN A 402 41.38 -23.28 17.26
CA GLN A 402 42.46 -23.36 16.29
C GLN A 402 42.24 -24.54 15.35
N TYR A 403 42.53 -24.32 14.07
CA TYR A 403 42.38 -25.31 13.01
C TYR A 403 43.68 -25.39 12.22
N GLU A 404 44.28 -26.57 12.17
CA GLU A 404 45.56 -26.82 11.50
C GLU A 404 45.35 -27.56 10.18
N VAL A 405 46.08 -27.15 9.15
CA VAL A 405 46.20 -27.85 7.86
C VAL A 405 47.65 -28.32 7.72
N ASP A 406 47.89 -29.57 8.11
CA ASP A 406 49.24 -30.16 8.30
C ASP A 406 50.14 -30.11 7.05
N GLU A 407 49.56 -30.12 5.85
CA GLU A 407 50.32 -30.19 4.60
C GLU A 407 51.10 -28.91 4.27
N LYS A 408 50.73 -27.77 4.89
CA LYS A 408 51.32 -26.44 4.61
C LYS A 408 51.67 -25.64 5.87
N ASP A 409 51.60 -26.23 7.07
CA ASP A 409 51.76 -25.53 8.35
C ASP A 409 50.84 -24.29 8.46
N PHE A 410 49.58 -24.40 8.02
CA PHE A 410 48.61 -23.32 8.17
C PHE A 410 47.79 -23.53 9.44
N THR A 411 47.78 -22.53 10.32
CA THR A 411 46.87 -22.47 11.46
C THR A 411 45.89 -21.31 11.27
N PHE A 412 44.60 -21.61 11.32
CA PHE A 412 43.53 -20.63 11.26
C PHE A 412 42.88 -20.46 12.62
N GLU A 413 42.59 -19.20 12.98
CA GLU A 413 41.95 -18.88 14.26
C GLU A 413 41.04 -17.66 14.11
N LEU A 414 39.84 -17.73 14.69
CA LEU A 414 38.93 -16.60 14.75
C LEU A 414 38.96 -15.98 16.16
N ILE A 415 39.61 -14.82 16.27
CA ILE A 415 39.81 -14.08 17.53
C ILE A 415 39.36 -12.63 17.33
N ASP A 416 38.60 -12.08 18.27
CA ASP A 416 38.13 -10.68 18.24
C ASP A 416 37.48 -10.31 16.89
N ASP A 417 36.65 -11.21 16.37
CA ASP A 417 35.92 -11.07 15.10
C ASP A 417 36.85 -10.86 13.90
N LYS A 418 38.08 -11.35 13.99
CA LYS A 418 39.07 -11.37 12.90
C LYS A 418 39.57 -12.78 12.68
N LEU A 419 39.56 -13.17 11.42
CA LEU A 419 40.08 -14.46 10.98
C LEU A 419 41.57 -14.30 10.66
N TRP A 420 42.39 -14.97 11.45
CA TRP A 420 43.85 -14.98 11.35
C TRP A 420 44.34 -16.23 10.64
N LEU A 421 45.41 -16.05 9.86
CA LEU A 421 46.26 -17.11 9.34
C LEU A 421 47.65 -16.97 9.96
N TYR A 422 48.16 -18.08 10.48
CA TYR A 422 49.55 -18.24 10.90
C TYR A 422 50.20 -19.29 10.00
N SER A 423 51.29 -18.91 9.34
CA SER A 423 52.18 -19.80 8.59
C SER A 423 53.62 -19.29 8.65
N ASN A 424 54.55 -20.08 8.13
CA ASN A 424 55.95 -19.69 8.04
C ASN A 424 56.19 -18.48 7.10
N GLU A 425 55.31 -18.28 6.10
CA GLU A 425 55.45 -17.22 5.09
C GLU A 425 54.58 -15.99 5.38
N PHE A 426 53.46 -16.17 6.07
CA PHE A 426 52.50 -15.12 6.35
C PHE A 426 51.90 -15.27 7.74
N THR A 427 51.83 -14.18 8.48
CA THR A 427 51.05 -14.08 9.71
C THR A 427 50.23 -12.80 9.66
N GLY A 428 48.92 -12.93 9.60
CA GLY A 428 48.04 -11.78 9.45
C GLY A 428 46.57 -12.12 9.37
N ILE A 429 45.75 -11.07 9.34
CA ILE A 429 44.31 -11.16 9.16
C ILE A 429 44.02 -11.46 7.69
N ILE A 430 43.09 -12.37 7.43
CA ILE A 430 42.62 -12.69 6.07
C ILE A 430 41.17 -12.25 5.84
N ALA A 431 40.39 -12.09 6.92
CA ALA A 431 39.06 -11.48 6.89
C ALA A 431 38.65 -10.92 8.25
N GLU A 432 37.71 -9.98 8.27
CA GLU A 432 37.06 -9.44 9.45
C GLU A 432 35.56 -9.75 9.43
N ILE A 433 35.02 -10.25 10.54
CA ILE A 433 33.60 -10.50 10.73
C ILE A 433 32.95 -9.18 11.13
N LYS A 434 32.24 -8.56 10.19
CA LYS A 434 31.53 -7.29 10.41
C LYS A 434 30.22 -7.48 11.13
N SER A 435 29.58 -8.63 10.93
CA SER A 435 28.35 -9.03 11.61
C SER A 435 28.36 -10.55 11.81
N PRO A 436 28.29 -11.05 13.05
CA PRO A 436 28.40 -12.47 13.33
C PRO A 436 27.16 -13.27 12.90
N ILE A 437 27.31 -14.58 12.83
CA ILE A 437 26.20 -15.54 12.71
C ILE A 437 25.39 -15.52 14.03
N PRO A 438 24.04 -15.50 13.98
CA PRO A 438 23.19 -15.54 15.17
C PRO A 438 23.30 -16.83 16.01
#